data_AF-A0A7K2AZZ5-F1
#
_entry.id   AF-A0A7K2AZZ5-F1
#
_cell.length_a   1.000
_cell.length_b   1.000
_cell.length_c   1.000
_cell.angle_alpha   90.00
_cell.angle_beta   90.00
_cell.angle_gamma   90.00
#
_symmetry.space_group_name_H-M   'P 1'
#
loop_
_entity.id
_entity.type
_entity.pdbx_description
1 polymer ?
#
loop_
_entity_poly.entity_id
_entity_poly.type
_entity_poly.pdbx_seq_one_letter_code
_entity_poly.pdbx_strand_id
1 'polypeptide(L)'
;MTARIQDGGRARRPSRLRRRAFAGALILLAALWFGASPVAAAGETPGACVAEKVEALNFGGRHGGEALAILKETAATGVDVGAEDKLKSFEKKLEGCLEAPNPIIPEVTEIIWGGIAFVVLFALMQWKLFPAVKRGMDRRAEKIRDDLDAAETARTEALEVKAGYEAELADARAEAGRIVDAARADAEQVRAELIARAETEADELRQRSDLDVEAAKRQALADLQSEVEAIVIGAAETVIGRNLDHDTQVQLIESYIDDVGSQN
;
A
#
# COMPACT_ATOMS: atom_id res chain seq x y z
N MET A 1 -11.80 14.25 7.22
CA MET A 1 -11.95 13.25 6.14
C MET A 1 -11.10 12.05 6.52
N THR A 2 -11.70 11.09 7.22
CA THR A 2 -11.04 9.96 7.90
C THR A 2 -11.17 8.71 7.02
N ALA A 3 -10.07 8.27 6.42
CA ALA A 3 -10.02 7.03 5.64
C ALA A 3 -9.66 5.84 6.54
N ARG A 4 -10.68 5.04 6.83
CA ARG A 4 -10.62 3.73 7.48
C ARG A 4 -10.21 2.70 6.41
N ILE A 5 -8.96 2.27 6.39
CA ILE A 5 -8.54 1.10 5.60
C ILE A 5 -8.68 -0.14 6.48
N GLN A 6 -9.70 -0.93 6.16
CA GLN A 6 -9.98 -2.23 6.74
C GLN A 6 -10.12 -3.20 5.56
N ASP A 7 -9.10 -4.01 5.31
CA ASP A 7 -9.20 -5.22 4.49
C ASP A 7 -8.11 -6.17 5.02
N GLY A 8 -8.41 -7.29 5.65
CA GLY A 8 -9.39 -8.29 5.22
C GLY A 8 -8.68 -9.54 4.69
N GLY A 9 -7.57 -9.95 5.35
CA GLY A 9 -6.79 -11.15 5.02
C GLY A 9 -7.63 -12.42 5.11
N ARG A 10 -8.17 -12.83 3.96
CA ARG A 10 -9.09 -13.95 3.79
C ARG A 10 -8.34 -15.28 3.99
N ALA A 11 -8.33 -15.80 5.22
CA ALA A 11 -7.86 -17.14 5.53
C ALA A 11 -8.70 -18.19 4.77
N ARG A 12 -8.10 -18.88 3.79
CA ARG A 12 -8.74 -19.99 3.06
C ARG A 12 -9.04 -21.14 4.04
N ARG A 13 -10.30 -21.26 4.47
CA ARG A 13 -10.79 -22.41 5.24
C ARG A 13 -10.67 -23.69 4.39
N PRO A 14 -10.01 -24.76 4.86
CA PRO A 14 -10.03 -26.04 4.16
C PRO A 14 -11.45 -26.65 4.21
N SER A 15 -11.90 -27.21 3.09
CA SER A 15 -13.25 -27.76 2.93
C SER A 15 -13.54 -28.86 3.96
N ARG A 16 -14.71 -28.79 4.61
CA ARG A 16 -15.17 -29.74 5.64
C ARG A 16 -15.14 -31.20 5.16
N LEU A 17 -15.26 -31.41 3.85
CA LEU A 17 -15.21 -32.71 3.20
C LEU A 17 -13.83 -33.38 3.30
N ARG A 18 -12.72 -32.62 3.14
CA ARG A 18 -11.36 -33.16 3.27
C ARG A 18 -11.05 -33.54 4.71
N ARG A 19 -11.48 -32.75 5.70
CA ARG A 19 -11.30 -33.09 7.13
C ARG A 19 -12.03 -34.37 7.52
N ARG A 20 -13.23 -34.62 6.98
CA ARG A 20 -13.97 -35.87 7.21
C ARG A 20 -13.33 -37.08 6.51
N ALA A 21 -12.80 -36.89 5.30
CA ALA A 21 -12.09 -37.94 4.58
C ALA A 21 -10.78 -38.36 5.29
N PHE A 22 -10.01 -37.40 5.80
CA PHE A 22 -8.79 -37.69 6.56
C PHE A 22 -9.09 -38.32 7.93
N ALA A 23 -10.17 -37.91 8.61
CA ALA A 23 -10.58 -38.51 9.88
C ALA A 23 -11.05 -39.97 9.72
N GLY A 24 -11.81 -40.28 8.66
CA GLY A 24 -12.24 -41.66 8.36
C GLY A 24 -11.06 -42.59 8.01
N ALA A 25 -10.08 -42.08 7.25
CA ALA A 25 -8.89 -42.85 6.91
C ALA A 25 -7.99 -43.14 8.12
N LEU A 26 -7.89 -42.21 9.07
CA LEU A 26 -7.14 -42.39 10.32
C LEU A 26 -7.80 -43.41 11.27
N ILE A 27 -9.14 -43.45 11.33
CA ILE A 27 -9.86 -44.43 12.15
C ILE A 27 -9.74 -45.84 11.55
N LEU A 28 -9.77 -45.99 10.23
CA LEU A 28 -9.53 -47.28 9.57
C LEU A 28 -8.09 -47.76 9.71
N LEU A 29 -7.10 -46.85 9.62
CA LEU A 29 -5.70 -47.18 9.90
C LEU A 29 -5.46 -47.54 11.37
N ALA A 30 -6.11 -46.86 12.32
CA ALA A 30 -6.04 -47.20 13.73
C ALA A 30 -6.74 -48.54 14.04
N ALA A 31 -7.85 -48.86 13.37
CA ALA A 31 -8.51 -50.16 13.49
C ALA A 31 -7.68 -51.31 12.92
N LEU A 32 -6.87 -51.06 11.88
CA LEU A 32 -5.88 -52.01 11.36
C LEU A 32 -4.67 -52.15 12.29
N TRP A 33 -4.31 -51.10 13.04
CA TRP A 33 -3.23 -51.16 14.04
C TRP A 33 -3.67 -51.81 15.36
N PHE A 34 -4.95 -51.68 15.75
CA PHE A 34 -5.47 -52.18 17.04
C PHE A 34 -6.26 -53.49 16.93
N GLY A 35 -6.75 -53.85 15.73
CA GLY A 35 -7.55 -55.05 15.48
C GLY A 35 -6.79 -56.25 14.90
N ALA A 36 -5.49 -56.10 14.64
CA ALA A 36 -4.62 -57.17 14.16
C ALA A 36 -3.50 -57.44 15.17
N SER A 37 -3.89 -57.79 16.40
CA SER A 37 -3.02 -58.56 17.27
C SER A 37 -3.45 -60.03 17.23
N PRO A 38 -2.75 -60.88 16.48
CA PRO A 38 -2.32 -62.14 17.04
C PRO A 38 -0.95 -61.87 17.66
N VAL A 39 -0.92 -61.51 18.96
CA VAL A 39 0.17 -62.02 19.81
C VAL A 39 -0.09 -63.52 19.94
N ALA A 40 0.19 -64.21 18.84
CA ALA A 40 0.44 -65.63 18.73
C ALA A 40 1.73 -65.72 17.90
N ALA A 41 2.73 -64.96 18.34
CA ALA A 41 4.10 -65.22 17.95
C ALA A 41 4.46 -66.56 18.62
N ALA A 42 4.52 -67.60 17.80
CA ALA A 42 4.99 -68.91 18.15
C ALA A 42 6.49 -68.84 18.48
N GLY A 43 6.79 -68.40 19.70
CA GLY A 43 8.00 -68.75 20.43
C GLY A 43 7.53 -69.36 21.74
N GLU A 44 8.15 -70.45 22.18
CA GLU A 44 7.87 -71.07 23.48
C GLU A 44 8.12 -70.01 24.57
N THR A 45 7.08 -69.26 24.93
CA THR A 45 7.20 -68.34 26.05
C THR A 45 7.49 -69.19 27.29
N PRO A 46 8.37 -68.75 28.20
CA PRO A 46 8.65 -69.48 29.43
C PRO A 46 7.35 -69.81 30.18
N GLY A 47 6.35 -68.92 30.09
CA GLY A 47 5.02 -69.12 30.65
C GLY A 47 4.23 -70.29 30.05
N ALA A 48 4.31 -70.54 28.74
CA ALA A 48 3.63 -71.66 28.09
C ALA A 48 4.32 -73.00 28.41
N CYS A 49 5.65 -73.05 28.44
CA CYS A 49 6.44 -74.24 28.82
C CYS A 49 6.20 -74.63 30.29
N VAL A 50 6.18 -73.65 31.19
CA VAL A 50 5.86 -73.85 32.62
C VAL A 50 4.40 -74.28 32.79
N ALA A 51 3.45 -73.67 32.08
CA ALA A 51 2.04 -74.05 32.15
C ALA A 51 1.82 -75.50 31.70
N GLU A 52 2.42 -75.94 30.59
CA GLU A 52 2.32 -77.34 30.12
C GLU A 52 2.88 -78.33 31.15
N LYS A 53 4.06 -78.05 31.71
CA LYS A 53 4.70 -78.96 32.69
C LYS A 53 4.01 -78.96 34.05
N VAL A 54 3.36 -77.87 34.45
CA VAL A 54 2.55 -77.77 35.66
C VAL A 54 1.16 -78.41 35.45
N GLU A 55 0.55 -78.27 34.28
CA GLU A 55 -0.74 -78.87 33.95
C GLU A 55 -0.65 -80.41 33.83
N ALA A 56 0.48 -80.93 33.33
CA ALA A 56 0.79 -82.36 33.38
C ALA A 56 0.84 -82.94 34.80
N LEU A 57 1.07 -82.13 35.83
CA LEU A 57 1.00 -82.53 37.23
C LEU A 57 -0.42 -82.46 37.81
N ASN A 58 -1.31 -81.63 37.27
CA ASN A 58 -2.60 -81.34 37.89
C ASN A 58 -3.76 -82.20 37.36
N PHE A 59 -3.76 -82.64 36.08
CA PHE A 59 -4.93 -83.33 35.50
C PHE A 59 -4.66 -84.44 34.45
N GLY A 60 -3.51 -85.11 34.49
CA GLY A 60 -3.15 -86.05 33.42
C GLY A 60 -2.41 -87.32 33.85
N GLY A 61 -2.98 -88.16 34.73
CA GLY A 61 -2.48 -89.53 34.89
C GLY A 61 -2.83 -90.24 36.19
N ARG A 62 -3.97 -90.94 36.22
CA ARG A 62 -4.34 -92.14 37.01
C ARG A 62 -3.92 -92.34 38.49
N HIS A 63 -3.25 -91.42 39.18
CA HIS A 63 -2.87 -91.53 40.60
C HIS A 63 -3.25 -90.30 41.46
N GLY A 64 -4.16 -89.44 40.99
CA GLY A 64 -4.58 -88.22 41.67
C GLY A 64 -5.33 -88.42 43.01
N GLY A 65 -5.76 -89.64 43.33
CA GLY A 65 -6.33 -89.97 44.63
C GLY A 65 -5.29 -90.18 45.74
N GLU A 66 -4.04 -90.51 45.39
CA GLU A 66 -2.98 -90.81 46.36
C GLU A 66 -2.17 -89.57 46.76
N ALA A 67 -2.04 -88.57 45.87
CA ALA A 67 -1.29 -87.35 46.17
C ALA A 67 -1.94 -86.49 47.28
N LEU A 68 -3.27 -86.41 47.30
CA LEU A 68 -4.00 -85.69 48.36
C LEU A 68 -4.02 -86.47 49.68
N ALA A 69 -3.91 -87.81 49.62
CA ALA A 69 -3.81 -88.67 50.79
C ALA A 69 -2.41 -88.58 51.42
N ILE A 70 -1.35 -88.64 50.60
CA ILE A 70 0.04 -88.49 51.04
C ILE A 70 0.26 -87.09 51.64
N LEU A 71 -0.27 -86.02 51.06
CA LEU A 71 -0.17 -84.67 51.64
C LEU A 71 -0.85 -84.56 53.02
N LYS A 72 -1.95 -85.30 53.23
CA LYS A 72 -2.68 -85.32 54.50
C LYS A 72 -1.99 -86.18 55.56
N GLU A 73 -1.26 -87.21 55.13
CA GLU A 73 -0.47 -88.10 55.98
C GLU A 73 0.91 -87.50 56.33
N THR A 74 1.56 -86.80 55.39
CA THR A 74 2.81 -86.07 55.62
C THR A 74 2.66 -84.82 56.48
N ALA A 75 1.42 -84.32 56.68
CA ALA A 75 1.14 -83.28 57.67
C ALA A 75 1.09 -83.82 59.11
N ALA A 76 0.96 -85.14 59.30
CA ALA A 76 0.81 -85.79 60.60
C ALA A 76 2.12 -86.43 61.13
N THR A 77 3.07 -86.78 60.27
CA THR A 77 4.40 -87.29 60.67
C THR A 77 5.48 -86.60 59.88
N GLY A 78 6.37 -85.89 60.58
CA GLY A 78 7.47 -85.14 59.96
C GLY A 78 8.49 -86.06 59.28
N VAL A 79 8.70 -85.76 57.99
CA VAL A 79 9.87 -86.03 57.14
C VAL A 79 10.21 -87.49 56.84
N ASP A 80 9.97 -87.90 55.59
CA ASP A 80 10.63 -89.05 54.94
C ASP A 80 11.05 -88.74 53.49
N VAL A 81 12.19 -89.33 53.12
CA VAL A 81 13.21 -88.90 52.15
C VAL A 81 12.87 -89.23 50.68
N GLY A 82 11.60 -89.19 50.28
CA GLY A 82 11.16 -89.54 48.91
C GLY A 82 10.80 -88.34 48.01
N ALA A 83 10.56 -87.17 48.60
CA ALA A 83 10.06 -85.99 47.89
C ALA A 83 11.17 -85.14 47.24
N GLU A 84 12.41 -85.26 47.73
CA GLU A 84 13.53 -84.42 47.31
C GLU A 84 14.01 -84.71 45.88
N ASP A 85 14.03 -85.98 45.46
CA ASP A 85 14.48 -86.36 44.10
C ASP A 85 13.47 -85.92 43.02
N LYS A 86 12.17 -85.93 43.35
CA LYS A 86 11.12 -85.49 42.43
C LYS A 86 11.08 -83.97 42.30
N LEU A 87 11.36 -83.24 43.39
CA LEU A 87 11.55 -81.79 43.37
C LEU A 87 12.76 -81.39 42.52
N LYS A 88 13.91 -82.08 42.66
CA LYS A 88 15.10 -81.80 41.82
C LYS A 88 14.87 -82.11 40.34
N SER A 89 14.16 -83.20 40.00
CA SER A 89 13.77 -83.49 38.62
C SER A 89 12.81 -82.44 38.05
N PHE A 90 11.97 -81.84 38.88
CA PHE A 90 11.04 -80.80 38.48
C PHE A 90 11.74 -79.45 38.31
N GLU A 91 12.63 -79.10 39.25
CA GLU A 91 13.51 -77.92 39.17
C GLU A 91 14.33 -77.94 37.88
N LYS A 92 14.97 -79.07 37.56
CA LYS A 92 15.73 -79.24 36.31
C LYS A 92 14.87 -79.12 35.03
N LYS A 93 13.60 -79.50 35.09
CA LYS A 93 12.65 -79.36 33.96
C LYS A 93 12.13 -77.94 33.82
N LEU A 94 12.00 -77.21 34.93
CA LEU A 94 11.67 -75.78 34.94
C LEU A 94 12.86 -74.93 34.48
N GLU A 95 14.07 -75.30 34.87
CA GLU A 95 15.32 -74.63 34.51
C GLU A 95 15.52 -74.64 32.97
N GLY A 96 15.21 -75.76 32.31
CA GLY A 96 15.21 -75.85 30.84
C GLY A 96 14.15 -74.98 30.14
N CYS A 97 13.07 -74.58 30.82
CA CYS A 97 12.07 -73.62 30.29
C CYS A 97 12.46 -72.15 30.55
N LEU A 98 13.39 -71.90 31.48
CA LEU A 98 13.81 -70.57 31.92
C LEU A 98 15.12 -70.10 31.26
N GLU A 99 15.76 -70.97 30.48
CA GLU A 99 16.92 -70.63 29.65
C GLU A 99 16.48 -69.66 28.54
N ALA A 100 16.59 -68.36 28.80
CA ALA A 100 16.26 -67.32 27.84
C ALA A 100 17.18 -67.40 26.61
N PRO A 101 16.64 -67.45 25.37
CA PRO A 101 17.46 -67.28 24.18
C PRO A 101 18.25 -65.97 24.27
N ASN A 102 19.55 -66.07 23.96
CA ASN A 102 20.58 -65.08 24.27
C ASN A 102 20.21 -63.64 23.80
N PRO A 103 20.13 -62.64 24.70
CA PRO A 103 19.62 -61.28 24.41
C PRO A 103 20.55 -60.37 23.57
N ILE A 104 21.72 -60.86 23.17
CA ILE A 104 22.72 -60.09 22.41
C ILE A 104 22.64 -60.37 20.90
N ILE A 105 22.05 -61.49 20.48
CA ILE A 105 21.89 -61.83 19.07
C ILE A 105 20.39 -62.02 18.80
N PRO A 106 19.70 -60.99 18.28
CA PRO A 106 18.32 -61.14 17.88
C PRO A 106 18.22 -62.23 16.81
N GLU A 107 17.12 -62.96 16.81
CA GLU A 107 16.82 -63.93 15.77
C GLU A 107 16.96 -63.29 14.38
N VAL A 108 17.67 -63.97 13.47
CA VAL A 108 17.94 -63.46 12.11
C VAL A 108 16.68 -63.03 11.37
N THR A 109 15.54 -63.62 11.73
CA THR A 109 14.20 -63.28 11.28
C THR A 109 13.84 -61.82 11.56
N GLU A 110 14.09 -61.30 12.78
CA GLU A 110 13.79 -59.92 13.15
C GLU A 110 14.67 -58.90 12.40
N ILE A 111 15.94 -59.25 12.13
CA ILE A 111 16.82 -58.40 11.31
C ILE A 111 16.31 -58.34 9.86
N ILE A 112 15.86 -59.47 9.30
CA ILE A 112 15.35 -59.53 7.93
C ILE A 112 14.04 -58.73 7.81
N TRP A 113 13.07 -58.97 8.69
CA TRP A 113 11.78 -58.26 8.67
C TRP A 113 11.91 -56.77 9.03
N GLY A 114 12.75 -56.44 10.01
CA GLY A 114 13.07 -55.06 10.37
C GLY A 114 13.79 -54.32 9.23
N GLY A 115 14.72 -54.99 8.55
CA GLY A 115 15.38 -54.47 7.35
C GLY A 115 14.41 -54.22 6.21
N ILE A 116 13.49 -55.16 5.94
CA ILE A 116 12.43 -54.99 4.93
C ILE A 116 11.53 -53.80 5.30
N ALA A 117 11.09 -53.70 6.55
CA ALA A 117 10.28 -52.58 7.03
C ALA A 117 11.00 -51.23 6.88
N PHE A 118 12.30 -51.19 7.19
CA PHE A 118 13.14 -50.00 7.00
C PHE A 118 13.25 -49.61 5.51
N VAL A 119 13.49 -50.57 4.63
CA VAL A 119 13.58 -50.32 3.18
C VAL A 119 12.26 -49.84 2.61
N VAL A 120 11.14 -50.43 3.02
CA VAL A 120 9.79 -49.98 2.61
C VAL A 120 9.53 -48.55 3.10
N LEU A 121 9.82 -48.25 4.37
CA LEU A 121 9.72 -46.90 4.92
C LEU A 121 10.61 -45.90 4.17
N PHE A 122 11.86 -46.28 3.90
CA PHE A 122 12.83 -45.47 3.16
C PHE A 122 12.37 -45.20 1.73
N ALA A 123 11.82 -46.19 1.04
CA ALA A 123 11.26 -46.03 -0.30
C ALA A 123 10.05 -45.07 -0.30
N LEU A 124 9.16 -45.19 0.68
CA LEU A 124 8.03 -44.27 0.84
C LEU A 124 8.50 -42.83 1.15
N MET A 125 9.52 -42.69 1.99
CA MET A 125 10.13 -41.39 2.31
C MET A 125 10.82 -40.79 1.08
N GLN A 126 11.55 -41.58 0.30
CA GLN A 126 12.18 -41.13 -0.94
C GLN A 126 11.13 -40.65 -1.95
N TRP A 127 10.03 -41.39 -2.10
CA TRP A 127 8.99 -41.01 -3.05
C TRP A 127 8.18 -39.79 -2.62
N LYS A 128 7.97 -39.56 -1.31
CA LYS A 128 7.08 -38.50 -0.80
C LYS A 128 7.82 -37.28 -0.27
N LEU A 129 8.86 -37.47 0.55
CA LEU A 129 9.51 -36.43 1.33
C LEU A 129 10.47 -35.60 0.47
N PHE A 130 11.35 -36.26 -0.29
CA PHE A 130 12.32 -35.58 -1.15
C PHE A 130 11.68 -34.62 -2.17
N PRO A 131 10.63 -35.02 -2.92
CA PRO A 131 9.99 -34.08 -3.83
C PRO A 131 9.24 -32.96 -3.10
N ALA A 132 8.74 -33.19 -1.88
CA ALA A 132 8.09 -32.14 -1.10
C ALA A 132 9.10 -31.07 -0.62
N VAL A 133 10.27 -31.50 -0.15
CA VAL A 133 11.36 -30.59 0.28
C VAL A 133 11.92 -29.83 -0.91
N LYS A 134 12.22 -30.51 -2.02
CA LYS A 134 12.72 -29.88 -3.24
C LYS A 134 11.76 -28.81 -3.75
N ARG A 135 10.46 -29.11 -3.84
CA ARG A 135 9.42 -28.12 -4.21
C ARG A 135 9.37 -26.93 -3.24
N GLY A 136 9.64 -27.14 -1.95
CA GLY A 136 9.70 -26.07 -0.97
C GLY A 136 10.89 -25.13 -1.19
N MET A 137 12.05 -25.68 -1.51
CA MET A 137 13.25 -24.91 -1.87
C MET A 137 13.07 -24.18 -3.19
N ASP A 138 12.56 -24.86 -4.22
CA ASP A 138 12.32 -24.28 -5.55
C ASP A 138 11.34 -23.10 -5.45
N ARG A 139 10.22 -23.25 -4.70
CA ARG A 139 9.27 -22.16 -4.46
C ARG A 139 9.89 -20.96 -3.74
N ARG A 140 10.81 -21.20 -2.81
CA ARG A 140 11.53 -20.10 -2.13
C ARG A 140 12.48 -19.41 -3.09
N ALA A 141 13.22 -20.17 -3.90
CA ALA A 141 14.13 -19.63 -4.89
C ALA A 141 13.40 -18.82 -5.97
N GLU A 142 12.28 -19.35 -6.48
CA GLU A 142 11.40 -18.66 -7.43
C GLU A 142 10.85 -17.36 -6.82
N LYS A 143 10.29 -17.42 -5.61
CA LYS A 143 9.81 -16.22 -4.92
C LYS A 143 10.90 -15.16 -4.74
N ILE A 144 12.12 -15.56 -4.36
CA ILE A 144 13.24 -14.61 -4.20
C ILE A 144 13.59 -13.97 -5.54
N ARG A 145 13.59 -14.74 -6.63
CA ARG A 145 13.83 -14.19 -7.98
C ARG A 145 12.73 -13.21 -8.36
N ASP A 146 11.48 -13.59 -8.20
CA ASP A 146 10.34 -12.72 -8.49
C ASP A 146 10.37 -11.42 -7.66
N ASP A 147 10.70 -11.52 -6.36
CA ASP A 147 10.81 -10.36 -5.47
C ASP A 147 12.00 -9.46 -5.89
N LEU A 148 13.11 -10.02 -6.38
CA LEU A 148 14.26 -9.27 -6.90
C LEU A 148 13.92 -8.57 -8.23
N ASP A 149 13.32 -9.29 -9.17
CA ASP A 149 12.93 -8.77 -10.48
C ASP A 149 11.87 -7.66 -10.32
N ALA A 150 10.92 -7.83 -9.39
CA ALA A 150 9.94 -6.81 -9.05
C ALA A 150 10.60 -5.58 -8.43
N ALA A 151 11.59 -5.76 -7.55
CA ALA A 151 12.33 -4.66 -6.95
C ALA A 151 13.18 -3.89 -7.98
N GLU A 152 13.80 -4.60 -8.93
CA GLU A 152 14.55 -3.99 -10.02
C GLU A 152 13.63 -3.21 -10.96
N THR A 153 12.50 -3.79 -11.35
CA THR A 153 11.48 -3.12 -12.17
C THR A 153 10.92 -1.88 -11.48
N ALA A 154 10.56 -1.97 -10.19
CA ALA A 154 10.09 -0.82 -9.42
C ALA A 154 11.17 0.27 -9.31
N ARG A 155 12.44 -0.11 -9.22
CA ARG A 155 13.56 0.84 -9.21
C ARG A 155 13.73 1.51 -10.56
N THR A 156 13.65 0.79 -11.67
CA THR A 156 13.75 1.38 -13.02
C THR A 156 12.58 2.30 -13.30
N GLU A 157 11.35 1.90 -12.98
CA GLU A 157 10.16 2.76 -13.10
C GLU A 157 10.28 4.02 -12.26
N ALA A 158 10.77 3.92 -11.01
CA ALA A 158 10.99 5.08 -10.15
C ALA A 158 12.04 6.04 -10.72
N LEU A 159 13.10 5.52 -11.35
CA LEU A 159 14.12 6.33 -12.02
C LEU A 159 13.58 7.00 -13.28
N GLU A 160 12.77 6.30 -14.07
CA GLU A 160 12.11 6.85 -15.26
C GLU A 160 11.12 7.96 -14.88
N VAL A 161 10.27 7.73 -13.88
CA VAL A 161 9.33 8.73 -13.37
C VAL A 161 10.09 9.94 -12.81
N LYS A 162 11.19 9.72 -12.09
CA LYS A 162 12.02 10.80 -11.57
C LYS A 162 12.64 11.61 -12.72
N ALA A 163 13.17 10.95 -13.74
CA ALA A 163 13.75 11.61 -14.90
C ALA A 163 12.69 12.43 -15.68
N GLY A 164 11.49 11.87 -15.85
CA GLY A 164 10.35 12.57 -16.45
C GLY A 164 9.96 13.82 -15.64
N TYR A 165 9.85 13.69 -14.32
CA TYR A 165 9.55 14.80 -13.44
C TYR A 165 10.62 15.90 -13.45
N GLU A 166 11.91 15.53 -13.48
CA GLU A 166 13.01 16.49 -13.59
C GLU A 166 13.01 17.22 -14.94
N ALA A 167 12.66 16.52 -16.03
CA ALA A 167 12.49 17.12 -17.35
C ALA A 167 11.30 18.10 -17.38
N GLU A 168 10.13 17.70 -16.88
CA GLU A 168 8.95 18.57 -16.77
C GLU A 168 9.24 19.83 -15.93
N LEU A 169 10.00 19.68 -14.83
CA LEU A 169 10.38 20.81 -13.99
C LEU A 169 11.35 21.75 -14.72
N ALA A 170 12.26 21.22 -15.52
CA ALA A 170 13.17 22.02 -16.34
C ALA A 170 12.40 22.78 -17.43
N ASP A 171 11.48 22.12 -18.11
CA ASP A 171 10.63 22.73 -19.14
C ASP A 171 9.71 23.80 -18.55
N ALA A 172 9.09 23.54 -17.39
CA ALA A 172 8.27 24.52 -16.69
C ALA A 172 9.07 25.77 -16.28
N ARG A 173 10.33 25.59 -15.84
CA ARG A 173 11.22 26.72 -15.52
C ARG A 173 11.62 27.50 -16.76
N ALA A 174 11.87 26.83 -17.88
CA ALA A 174 12.19 27.46 -19.15
C ALA A 174 11.00 28.24 -19.72
N GLU A 175 9.79 27.68 -19.64
CA GLU A 175 8.55 28.36 -20.03
C GLU A 175 8.28 29.57 -19.13
N ALA A 176 8.41 29.42 -17.81
CA ALA A 176 8.26 30.54 -16.88
C ALA A 176 9.27 31.67 -17.18
N GLY A 177 10.51 31.33 -17.50
CA GLY A 177 11.51 32.30 -17.97
C GLY A 177 11.06 33.03 -19.23
N ARG A 178 10.61 32.29 -20.25
CA ARG A 178 10.07 32.86 -21.50
C ARG A 178 8.88 33.79 -21.25
N ILE A 179 7.95 33.42 -20.37
CA ILE A 179 6.79 34.24 -20.03
C ILE A 179 7.24 35.55 -19.35
N VAL A 180 8.20 35.48 -18.43
CA VAL A 180 8.72 36.68 -17.75
C VAL A 180 9.42 37.61 -18.73
N ASP A 181 10.22 37.05 -19.65
CA ASP A 181 10.93 37.85 -20.65
C ASP A 181 9.96 38.46 -21.68
N ALA A 182 8.95 37.71 -22.12
CA ALA A 182 7.88 38.23 -22.98
C ALA A 182 7.10 39.35 -22.28
N ALA A 183 6.69 39.15 -21.02
CA ALA A 183 5.97 40.16 -20.25
C ALA A 183 6.81 41.44 -20.03
N ARG A 184 8.14 41.32 -19.88
CA ARG A 184 9.05 42.47 -19.82
C ARG A 184 9.12 43.22 -21.15
N ALA A 185 9.22 42.48 -22.26
CA ALA A 185 9.22 43.08 -23.60
C ALA A 185 7.90 43.82 -23.89
N ASP A 186 6.76 43.18 -23.59
CA ASP A 186 5.43 43.77 -23.74
C ASP A 186 5.27 45.01 -22.84
N ALA A 187 5.74 44.94 -21.60
CA ALA A 187 5.70 46.07 -20.68
C ALA A 187 6.52 47.27 -21.19
N GLU A 188 7.71 47.04 -21.76
CA GLU A 188 8.50 48.12 -22.35
C GLU A 188 7.85 48.69 -23.61
N GLN A 189 7.23 47.84 -24.45
CA GLN A 189 6.49 48.30 -25.61
C GLN A 189 5.29 49.18 -25.21
N VAL A 190 4.49 48.73 -24.25
CA VAL A 190 3.34 49.50 -23.73
C VAL A 190 3.83 50.80 -23.09
N ARG A 191 4.95 50.76 -22.35
CA ARG A 191 5.55 51.96 -21.76
C ARG A 191 5.95 52.97 -22.84
N ALA A 192 6.62 52.52 -23.90
CA ALA A 192 7.02 53.38 -25.01
C ALA A 192 5.80 53.96 -25.74
N GLU A 193 4.76 53.16 -25.98
CA GLU A 193 3.51 53.61 -26.60
C GLU A 193 2.80 54.66 -25.74
N LEU A 194 2.69 54.43 -24.43
CA LEU A 194 2.09 55.38 -23.50
C LEU A 194 2.86 56.71 -23.44
N ILE A 195 4.19 56.67 -23.47
CA ILE A 195 5.02 57.88 -23.51
C ILE A 195 4.77 58.64 -24.83
N ALA A 196 4.83 57.97 -25.98
CA ALA A 196 4.61 58.60 -27.27
C ALA A 196 3.20 59.20 -27.39
N ARG A 197 2.18 58.52 -26.85
CA ARG A 197 0.82 59.03 -26.79
C ARG A 197 0.71 60.24 -25.86
N ALA A 198 1.31 60.19 -24.68
CA ALA A 198 1.32 61.31 -23.74
C ALA A 198 2.02 62.54 -24.31
N GLU A 199 3.12 62.36 -25.06
CA GLU A 199 3.80 63.45 -25.77
C GLU A 199 2.88 64.06 -26.84
N THR A 200 2.22 63.23 -27.63
CA THR A 200 1.25 63.68 -28.65
C THR A 200 0.09 64.45 -28.03
N GLU A 201 -0.51 63.92 -26.96
CA GLU A 201 -1.61 64.58 -26.25
C GLU A 201 -1.15 65.90 -25.60
N ALA A 202 0.08 65.96 -25.07
CA ALA A 202 0.64 67.18 -24.52
C ALA A 202 0.87 68.25 -25.60
N ASP A 203 1.32 67.87 -26.79
CA ASP A 203 1.50 68.79 -27.91
C ASP A 203 0.17 69.29 -28.47
N GLU A 204 -0.83 68.42 -28.60
CA GLU A 204 -2.19 68.84 -28.96
C GLU A 204 -2.77 69.82 -27.92
N LEU A 205 -2.58 69.54 -26.63
CA LEU A 205 -3.04 70.42 -25.56
C LEU A 205 -2.35 71.79 -25.60
N ARG A 206 -1.04 71.83 -25.88
CA ARG A 206 -0.29 73.10 -26.05
C ARG A 206 -0.85 73.90 -27.22
N GLN A 207 -1.04 73.27 -28.39
CA GLN A 207 -1.59 73.96 -29.55
C GLN A 207 -2.99 74.52 -29.28
N ARG A 208 -3.87 73.74 -28.62
CA ARG A 208 -5.20 74.24 -28.23
C ARG A 208 -5.10 75.39 -27.24
N SER A 209 -4.21 75.30 -26.25
CA SER A 209 -4.00 76.35 -25.26
C SER A 209 -3.49 77.65 -25.90
N ASP A 210 -2.61 77.55 -26.90
CA ASP A 210 -2.12 78.71 -27.64
C ASP A 210 -3.24 79.38 -28.45
N LEU A 211 -4.09 78.58 -29.12
CA LEU A 211 -5.26 79.08 -29.83
C LEU A 211 -6.27 79.75 -28.89
N ASP A 212 -6.52 79.16 -27.72
CA ASP A 212 -7.41 79.73 -26.70
C ASP A 212 -6.85 81.05 -26.14
N VAL A 213 -5.53 81.12 -25.92
CA VAL A 213 -4.85 82.36 -25.50
C VAL A 213 -4.96 83.44 -26.57
N GLU A 214 -4.80 83.10 -27.85
CA GLU A 214 -4.97 84.04 -28.96
C GLU A 214 -6.41 84.52 -29.10
N ALA A 215 -7.39 83.63 -28.91
CA ALA A 215 -8.81 83.99 -28.89
C ALA A 215 -9.13 84.92 -27.71
N ALA A 216 -8.66 84.60 -26.51
CA ALA A 216 -8.85 85.41 -25.31
C ALA A 216 -8.19 86.79 -25.42
N LYS A 217 -7.00 86.88 -26.02
CA LYS A 217 -6.34 88.17 -26.33
C LYS A 217 -7.16 89.01 -27.28
N ARG A 218 -7.70 88.42 -28.35
CA ARG A 218 -8.57 89.13 -29.31
C ARG A 218 -9.85 89.63 -28.64
N GLN A 219 -10.47 88.79 -27.81
CA GLN A 219 -11.65 89.19 -27.04
C GLN A 219 -11.34 90.35 -26.10
N ALA A 220 -10.26 90.25 -25.30
CA ALA A 220 -9.86 91.31 -24.38
C ALA A 220 -9.55 92.64 -25.10
N LEU A 221 -8.92 92.59 -26.28
CA LEU A 221 -8.69 93.79 -27.09
C LEU A 221 -9.99 94.40 -27.63
N ALA A 222 -10.96 93.58 -28.04
CA ALA A 222 -12.28 94.05 -28.48
C ALA A 222 -13.07 94.68 -27.33
N ASP A 223 -13.05 94.06 -26.14
CA ASP A 223 -13.69 94.58 -24.94
C ASP A 223 -13.08 95.94 -24.54
N LEU A 224 -11.73 96.06 -24.56
CA LEU A 224 -11.04 97.33 -24.31
C LEU A 224 -11.39 98.41 -25.35
N GLN A 225 -11.50 98.06 -26.64
CA GLN A 225 -11.94 99.01 -27.66
C GLN A 225 -13.36 99.51 -27.39
N SER A 226 -14.28 98.61 -27.05
CA SER A 226 -15.66 98.98 -26.70
C SER A 226 -15.74 99.88 -25.46
N GLU A 227 -14.93 99.63 -24.43
CA GLU A 227 -14.88 100.51 -23.24
C GLU A 227 -14.32 101.90 -23.60
N VAL A 228 -13.27 101.97 -24.42
CA VAL A 228 -12.71 103.25 -24.87
C VAL A 228 -13.70 104.01 -25.74
N GLU A 229 -14.40 103.35 -26.67
CA GLU A 229 -15.46 103.95 -27.49
C GLU A 229 -16.56 104.56 -26.61
N ALA A 230 -17.01 103.85 -25.58
CA ALA A 230 -18.00 104.36 -24.63
C ALA A 230 -17.52 105.60 -23.87
N ILE A 231 -16.25 105.62 -23.43
CA ILE A 231 -15.64 106.79 -22.75
C ILE A 231 -15.54 107.98 -23.72
N VAL A 232 -15.13 107.74 -24.97
CA VAL A 232 -14.98 108.80 -25.99
C VAL A 232 -16.34 109.40 -26.35
N ILE A 233 -17.39 108.59 -26.54
CA ILE A 233 -18.75 109.07 -26.79
C ILE A 233 -19.24 109.90 -25.60
N GLY A 234 -19.11 109.41 -24.36
CA GLY A 234 -19.52 110.17 -23.17
C GLY A 234 -18.76 111.49 -22.99
N ALA A 235 -17.47 111.52 -23.33
CA ALA A 235 -16.68 112.75 -23.35
C ALA A 235 -17.14 113.72 -24.45
N ALA A 236 -17.42 113.23 -25.66
CA ALA A 236 -17.93 114.03 -26.78
C ALA A 236 -19.32 114.61 -26.47
N GLU A 237 -20.23 113.83 -25.91
CA GLU A 237 -21.55 114.29 -25.43
C GLU A 237 -21.40 115.42 -24.40
N THR A 238 -20.45 115.29 -23.47
CA THR A 238 -20.16 116.32 -22.46
C THR A 238 -19.64 117.62 -23.10
N VAL A 239 -18.78 117.54 -24.12
CA VAL A 239 -18.24 118.72 -24.81
C VAL A 239 -19.31 119.39 -25.66
N ILE A 240 -20.09 118.62 -26.44
CA ILE A 240 -21.20 119.13 -27.26
C ILE A 240 -22.27 119.77 -26.38
N GLY A 241 -22.66 119.10 -25.29
CA GLY A 241 -23.63 119.62 -24.33
C GLY A 241 -23.19 120.92 -23.65
N ARG A 242 -21.88 121.19 -23.55
CA ARG A 242 -21.35 122.46 -23.00
C ARG A 242 -21.17 123.57 -24.04
N ASN A 243 -21.18 123.23 -25.34
CA ASN A 243 -20.89 124.17 -26.44
C ASN A 243 -22.10 124.46 -27.34
N LEU A 244 -23.28 123.89 -27.05
CA LEU A 244 -24.53 124.22 -27.73
C LEU A 244 -25.08 125.56 -27.20
N ASP A 245 -24.69 126.65 -27.85
CA ASP A 245 -25.34 127.96 -27.76
C ASP A 245 -26.44 128.09 -28.84
N HIS A 246 -27.41 128.99 -28.62
CA HIS A 246 -28.55 129.23 -29.51
C HIS A 246 -28.10 129.53 -30.96
N ASP A 247 -27.01 130.28 -31.14
CA ASP A 247 -26.51 130.63 -32.48
C ASP A 247 -25.93 129.41 -33.23
N THR A 248 -25.36 128.44 -32.49
CA THR A 248 -24.82 127.20 -33.08
C THR A 248 -25.94 126.24 -33.52
N GLN A 249 -27.07 126.20 -32.81
CA GLN A 249 -28.25 125.42 -33.22
C GLN A 249 -28.85 125.93 -34.54
N VAL A 250 -28.92 127.24 -34.73
CA VAL A 250 -29.44 127.83 -35.98
C VAL A 250 -28.55 127.47 -37.17
N GLN A 251 -27.22 127.56 -37.02
CA GLN A 251 -26.28 127.15 -38.07
C GLN A 251 -26.35 125.64 -38.40
N LEU A 252 -26.56 124.77 -37.41
CA LEU A 252 -26.73 123.33 -37.66
C LEU A 252 -28.02 123.03 -38.44
N ILE A 253 -29.10 123.78 -38.20
CA ILE A 253 -30.37 123.63 -38.93
C ILE A 253 -30.20 124.08 -40.38
N GLU A 254 -29.56 125.23 -40.61
CA GLU A 254 -29.30 125.72 -41.97
C GLU A 254 -28.41 124.77 -42.76
N SER A 255 -27.34 124.22 -42.16
CA SER A 255 -26.46 123.27 -42.84
C SER A 255 -27.11 121.92 -43.14
N TYR A 256 -27.98 121.43 -42.24
CA TYR A 256 -28.76 120.23 -42.51
C TYR A 256 -29.73 120.47 -43.67
N ILE A 257 -30.44 121.61 -43.68
CA ILE A 257 -31.35 121.99 -44.78
C ILE A 257 -30.61 122.05 -46.12
N ASP A 258 -29.38 122.57 -46.15
CA ASP A 258 -28.56 122.64 -47.36
C ASP A 258 -28.10 121.25 -47.83
N ASP A 259 -27.69 120.36 -46.91
CA ASP A 259 -27.21 119.01 -47.23
C ASP A 259 -28.34 118.10 -47.76
N VAL A 260 -29.53 118.10 -47.13
CA VAL A 260 -30.70 117.37 -47.68
C VAL A 260 -31.27 118.03 -48.93
N GLY A 261 -31.09 119.34 -49.09
CA GLY A 261 -31.43 120.06 -50.31
C GLY A 261 -30.52 119.72 -51.50
N SER A 262 -29.29 119.30 -51.23
CA SER A 262 -28.27 118.98 -52.26
C SER A 262 -28.27 117.52 -52.74
N GLN A 263 -28.90 116.59 -52.01
CA GLN A 263 -28.99 115.16 -52.37
C GLN A 263 -30.19 114.81 -53.26
N ASN A 264 -30.82 115.80 -53.90
CA ASN A 264 -31.89 115.62 -54.89
C ASN A 264 -31.66 116.54 -56.10
#